data_AF-A0A946Q895-F1
#
_entry.id   AF-A0A946Q895-F1
#
_cell.length_a   1.000
_cell.length_b   1.000
_cell.length_c   1.000
_cell.angle_alpha   90.00
_cell.angle_beta   90.00
_cell.angle_gamma   90.00
#
_symmetry.space_group_name_H-M   'P 1'
#
loop_
_entity.id
_entity.type
_entity.pdbx_description
1 polymer ?
#
loop_
_entity_poly.entity_id
_entity_poly.type
_entity_poly.pdbx_seq_one_letter_code
_entity_poly.pdbx_strand_id
1 'polypeptide(L)'
;FARHGLAIDEKRVDFNPTIWLPRAGVNLKQVWFCGAHADIGGSYPPDKDGKSVADTALGWMIDEALAADLILEPHLKAALSDGSGARLHESRRKLFRFKARLDRPIEQQDIDTLIHPSVKERYEGEPSYRPPELEKLVNLRGWPQMNVGM
;
A
#
# COMPACT_ATOMS: atom_id res chain seq x y z
N PHE A 1 -11.98 12.84 9.68
CA PHE A 1 -10.90 12.33 8.82
C PHE A 1 -11.20 10.87 8.44
N ALA A 2 -10.73 10.43 7.28
CA ALA A 2 -10.79 9.04 6.81
C ALA A 2 -9.47 8.68 6.13
N ARG A 3 -8.90 7.53 6.46
CA ARG A 3 -7.62 7.03 5.95
C ARG A 3 -7.80 5.59 5.47
N HIS A 4 -7.32 5.30 4.26
CA HIS A 4 -7.46 3.98 3.64
C HIS A 4 -6.15 3.57 2.97
N GLY A 5 -5.53 2.49 3.46
CA GLY A 5 -4.36 1.87 2.83
C GLY A 5 -4.78 0.77 1.87
N LEU A 6 -4.29 0.82 0.63
CA LEU A 6 -4.60 -0.12 -0.43
C LEU A 6 -3.37 -0.94 -0.84
N ALA A 7 -3.56 -2.24 -1.01
CA ALA A 7 -2.52 -3.18 -1.43
C ALA A 7 -2.44 -3.26 -2.96
N ILE A 8 -1.27 -2.99 -3.55
CA ILE A 8 -1.05 -3.13 -5.00
C ILE A 8 -0.99 -4.61 -5.41
N ASP A 9 -0.34 -5.46 -4.60
CA ASP A 9 0.04 -6.83 -4.99
C ASP A 9 -0.94 -7.91 -4.51
N GLU A 10 -2.10 -7.51 -3.98
CA GLU A 10 -3.16 -8.45 -3.63
C GLU A 10 -3.94 -8.88 -4.88
N LYS A 11 -3.78 -10.16 -5.23
CA LYS A 11 -4.22 -10.71 -6.52
C LYS A 11 -5.47 -11.58 -6.42
N ARG A 12 -6.02 -11.79 -5.22
CA ARG A 12 -7.23 -12.60 -5.01
C ARG A 12 -8.47 -11.76 -5.33
N VAL A 13 -9.27 -12.24 -6.28
CA VAL A 13 -10.52 -11.58 -6.68
C VAL A 13 -11.49 -11.38 -5.52
N ASP A 14 -11.55 -12.34 -4.58
CA ASP A 14 -12.42 -12.25 -3.40
C ASP A 14 -12.04 -11.09 -2.46
N PHE A 15 -10.85 -10.52 -2.64
CA PHE A 15 -10.30 -9.42 -1.85
C PHE A 15 -10.26 -8.12 -2.66
N ASN A 16 -11.10 -7.96 -3.68
CA ASN A 16 -11.18 -6.70 -4.44
C ASN A 16 -11.51 -5.53 -3.47
N PRO A 17 -10.70 -4.46 -3.43
CA PRO A 17 -10.93 -3.39 -2.47
C PRO A 17 -12.19 -2.60 -2.82
N THR A 18 -12.88 -2.12 -1.79
CA THR A 18 -13.95 -1.13 -1.96
C THR A 18 -13.32 0.26 -2.01
N ILE A 19 -13.28 0.85 -3.20
CA ILE A 19 -12.74 2.20 -3.41
C ILE A 19 -13.70 3.22 -2.78
N TRP A 20 -13.18 4.12 -1.94
CA TRP A 20 -13.99 5.12 -1.23
C TRP A 20 -14.07 6.42 -2.03
N LEU A 21 -15.26 6.83 -2.42
CA LEU A 21 -15.47 8.10 -3.13
C LEU A 21 -15.40 9.30 -2.18
N PRO A 22 -14.85 10.45 -2.62
CA PRO A 22 -14.89 11.70 -1.87
C PRO A 22 -16.32 12.09 -1.49
N ARG A 23 -16.49 12.60 -0.27
CA ARG A 23 -17.77 13.10 0.24
C ARG A 23 -17.57 14.44 0.91
N ALA A 24 -18.49 15.38 0.68
CA ALA A 24 -18.48 16.69 1.33
C ALA A 24 -18.39 16.54 2.87
N GLY A 25 -17.48 17.30 3.48
CA GLY A 25 -17.22 17.24 4.93
C GLY A 25 -16.31 16.10 5.39
N VAL A 26 -15.85 15.21 4.49
CA VAL A 26 -14.91 14.13 4.82
C VAL A 26 -13.54 14.43 4.24
N ASN A 27 -12.54 14.64 5.10
CA ASN A 27 -11.13 14.65 4.71
C ASN A 27 -10.67 13.19 4.51
N LEU A 28 -10.68 12.73 3.25
CA LEU A 28 -10.28 11.38 2.84
C LEU A 28 -8.86 11.40 2.27
N LYS A 29 -7.99 10.49 2.74
CA LYS A 29 -6.78 10.08 2.03
C LYS A 29 -6.80 8.58 1.80
N GLN A 30 -6.65 8.17 0.54
CA GLN A 30 -6.60 6.77 0.14
C GLN A 30 -5.29 6.53 -0.61
N VAL A 31 -4.41 5.71 -0.04
CA VAL A 31 -3.01 5.60 -0.46
C VAL A 31 -2.69 4.16 -0.86
N TRP A 32 -2.06 3.99 -2.01
CA TRP A 32 -1.58 2.70 -2.50
C TRP A 32 -0.16 2.39 -2.00
N PHE A 33 0.01 1.15 -1.52
CA PHE A 33 1.25 0.61 -0.97
C PHE A 33 1.63 -0.71 -1.66
N CYS A 34 2.93 -1.01 -1.65
CA CYS A 34 3.45 -2.27 -2.15
C CYS A 34 3.12 -3.42 -1.18
N GLY A 35 2.74 -4.57 -1.73
CA GLY A 35 2.45 -5.80 -1.01
C GLY A 35 1.02 -6.29 -1.11
N ALA A 36 0.79 -7.48 -0.55
CA ALA A 36 -0.50 -8.14 -0.45
C ALA A 36 -1.36 -7.57 0.70
N HIS A 37 -2.59 -8.08 0.86
CA HIS A 37 -3.53 -7.54 1.86
C HIS A 37 -2.95 -7.45 3.28
N ALA A 38 -2.26 -8.51 3.71
CA ALA A 38 -1.64 -8.58 5.03
C ALA A 38 -0.25 -7.90 5.11
N ASP A 39 0.37 -7.57 3.98
CA ASP A 39 1.54 -6.68 3.96
C ASP A 39 1.13 -5.23 4.24
N ILE A 40 -0.16 -4.87 4.13
CA ILE A 40 -0.66 -3.53 4.46
C ILE A 40 -1.39 -3.54 5.81
N GLY A 41 -2.28 -4.51 6.02
CA GLY A 41 -3.07 -4.61 7.26
C GLY A 41 -2.33 -5.23 8.45
N GLY A 42 -1.14 -5.78 8.22
CA GLY A 42 -0.42 -6.58 9.21
C GLY A 42 -0.93 -8.02 9.28
N SER A 43 -0.08 -8.92 9.78
CA SER A 43 -0.31 -10.34 10.19
C SER A 43 0.79 -11.29 9.69
N TYR A 44 1.56 -10.88 8.68
CA TYR A 44 2.77 -11.62 8.31
C TYR A 44 3.87 -11.42 9.35
N PRO A 45 4.65 -12.47 9.67
CA PRO A 45 5.82 -12.33 10.51
C PRO A 45 6.87 -11.45 9.81
N PRO A 46 7.73 -10.76 10.58
CA PRO A 46 8.89 -10.09 10.02
C PRO A 46 9.77 -11.05 9.21
N ASP A 47 10.51 -10.49 8.26
CA ASP A 47 11.50 -11.25 7.50
C ASP A 47 12.73 -11.62 8.35
N LYS A 48 13.73 -12.23 7.72
CA LYS A 48 14.96 -12.70 8.38
C LYS A 48 15.77 -11.58 9.06
N ASP A 49 15.58 -10.33 8.62
CA ASP A 49 16.28 -9.16 9.13
C ASP A 49 15.40 -8.40 10.14
N GLY A 50 14.25 -8.98 10.53
CA GLY A 50 13.32 -8.41 11.48
C GLY A 50 12.43 -7.31 10.88
N LYS A 51 12.37 -7.18 9.55
CA LYS A 51 11.63 -6.11 8.88
C LYS A 51 10.25 -6.57 8.42
N SER A 52 9.28 -5.67 8.44
CA SER A 52 7.90 -5.93 8.03
C SER A 52 7.41 -4.87 7.06
N VAL A 53 6.83 -5.29 5.92
CA VAL A 53 6.25 -4.37 4.93
C VAL A 53 5.09 -3.57 5.53
N ALA A 54 4.35 -4.17 6.47
CA ALA A 54 3.21 -3.54 7.13
C ALA A 54 3.61 -2.35 7.98
N ASP A 55 4.86 -2.28 8.44
CA ASP A 55 5.34 -1.17 9.24
C ASP A 55 5.37 0.14 8.45
N THR A 56 5.52 0.07 7.12
CA THR A 56 5.42 1.26 6.25
C THR A 56 3.99 1.82 6.24
N ALA A 57 2.98 0.98 6.07
CA ALA A 57 1.59 1.41 6.08
C ALA A 57 1.12 1.85 7.47
N LEU A 58 1.59 1.16 8.52
CA LEU A 58 1.31 1.51 9.91
C LEU A 58 1.97 2.84 10.29
N GLY A 59 3.22 3.09 9.88
CA GLY A 59 3.91 4.36 10.08
C GLY A 59 3.14 5.53 9.47
N TRP A 60 2.68 5.38 8.23
CA TRP A 60 1.81 6.37 7.59
C TRP A 60 0.50 6.60 8.38
N MET A 61 -0.17 5.54 8.82
CA MET A 61 -1.41 5.66 9.59
C MET A 61 -1.19 6.38 10.93
N ILE A 62 -0.08 6.10 11.61
CA ILE A 62 0.31 6.79 12.85
C ILE A 62 0.52 8.28 12.58
N ASP A 63 1.23 8.63 11.52
CA ASP A 63 1.49 10.03 11.16
C ASP A 63 0.20 10.79 10.83
N GLU A 64 -0.72 10.16 10.09
CA GLU A 64 -2.04 10.73 9.82
C GLU A 64 -2.93 10.85 11.07
N ALA A 65 -2.81 9.92 12.02
CA ALA A 65 -3.54 9.98 13.29
C ALA A 65 -3.01 11.09 14.20
N LEU A 66 -1.68 11.23 14.32
CA LEU A 66 -1.03 12.31 15.06
C LEU A 66 -1.37 13.69 14.46
N ALA A 67 -1.37 13.81 13.13
CA ALA A 67 -1.77 15.03 12.43
C ALA A 67 -3.26 15.37 12.60
N ALA A 68 -4.07 14.41 13.05
CA ALA A 68 -5.47 14.61 13.43
C ALA A 68 -5.65 14.73 14.96
N ASP A 69 -4.58 15.08 15.69
CA ASP A 69 -4.54 15.30 17.14
C ASP A 69 -4.88 14.05 17.99
N LEU A 70 -4.76 12.85 17.42
CA LEU A 70 -4.93 11.62 18.18
C LEU A 70 -3.69 11.34 19.04
N ILE A 71 -3.89 11.10 20.32
CA ILE A 71 -2.80 10.76 21.24
C ILE A 71 -2.44 9.28 21.05
N LEU A 72 -1.19 9.03 20.69
CA LEU A 72 -0.62 7.69 20.54
C LEU A 72 0.61 7.55 21.42
N GLU A 73 0.82 6.34 21.91
CA GLU A 73 2.01 6.03 22.70
C GLU A 73 3.27 6.09 21.81
N PRO A 74 4.33 6.83 22.20
CA PRO A 74 5.51 7.04 21.35
C PRO A 74 6.21 5.74 20.93
N HIS A 75 6.14 4.71 21.77
CA HIS A 75 6.77 3.42 21.51
C HIS A 75 6.17 2.70 20.29
N LEU A 76 4.92 3.00 19.90
CA LEU A 76 4.29 2.40 18.71
C LEU A 76 5.04 2.79 17.44
N LYS A 77 5.43 4.06 17.31
CA LYS A 77 6.22 4.53 16.16
C LYS A 77 7.68 4.09 16.26
N ALA A 78 8.25 4.10 17.47
CA ALA A 78 9.64 3.72 17.68
C ALA A 78 9.91 2.23 17.44
N ALA A 79 8.89 1.37 17.55
CA ALA A 79 9.00 -0.07 17.30
C ALA A 79 8.94 -0.45 15.81
N LEU A 80 8.61 0.49 14.92
CA LEU A 80 8.49 0.20 13.48
C LEU A 80 9.86 -0.04 12.86
N SER A 81 9.91 -1.05 11.98
CA SER A 81 11.04 -1.29 11.10
C SER A 81 10.96 -0.47 9.81
N ASP A 82 12.07 -0.37 9.09
CA ASP A 82 12.07 0.13 7.72
C ASP A 82 11.54 -0.95 6.75
N GLY A 83 10.22 -0.93 6.55
CA GLY A 83 9.48 -1.88 5.72
C GLY A 83 9.61 -1.68 4.20
N SER A 84 10.24 -0.58 3.73
CA SER A 84 10.27 -0.21 2.30
C SER A 84 11.04 -1.21 1.42
N GLY A 85 11.98 -1.96 2.00
CA GLY A 85 12.73 -3.03 1.36
C GLY A 85 12.43 -4.45 1.88
N ALA A 86 11.48 -4.59 2.81
CA ALA A 86 11.16 -5.89 3.40
C ALA A 86 10.53 -6.85 2.39
N ARG A 87 10.67 -8.16 2.65
CA ARG A 87 10.16 -9.21 1.77
C ARG A 87 8.63 -9.13 1.58
N LEU A 88 8.19 -9.08 0.33
CA LEU A 88 6.77 -9.20 -0.04
C LEU A 88 6.24 -10.62 0.08
N HIS A 89 4.96 -10.74 0.44
CA HIS A 89 4.29 -12.02 0.58
C HIS A 89 3.31 -12.29 -0.55
N GLU A 90 3.28 -13.55 -1.02
CA GLU A 90 2.33 -13.95 -2.05
C GLU A 90 0.99 -14.38 -1.43
N SER A 91 -0.05 -13.61 -1.76
CA SER A 91 -1.42 -13.78 -1.27
C SER A 91 -2.11 -15.06 -1.78
N ARG A 92 -1.80 -15.48 -3.01
CA ARG A 92 -2.45 -16.62 -3.67
C ARG A 92 -1.83 -17.96 -3.26
N ARG A 93 -2.09 -18.40 -2.02
CA ARG A 93 -1.68 -19.73 -1.51
C ARG A 93 -2.83 -20.74 -1.57
N LYS A 94 -2.49 -22.04 -1.67
CA LYS A 94 -3.44 -23.17 -1.62
C LYS A 94 -4.59 -22.98 -2.63
N LEU A 95 -5.84 -22.97 -2.16
CA LEU A 95 -7.07 -22.90 -2.95
C LEU A 95 -7.13 -21.65 -3.85
N PHE A 96 -6.53 -20.53 -3.42
CA PHE A 96 -6.54 -19.28 -4.20
C PHE A 96 -5.71 -19.35 -5.49
N ARG A 97 -4.85 -20.37 -5.67
CA ARG A 97 -4.13 -20.60 -6.93
C ARG A 97 -5.04 -21.02 -8.07
N PHE A 98 -6.21 -21.61 -7.76
CA PHE A 98 -7.18 -22.08 -8.74
C PHE A 98 -8.25 -21.03 -9.08
N LYS A 99 -8.38 -19.97 -8.27
CA LYS A 99 -9.29 -18.85 -8.54
C LYS A 99 -8.68 -17.84 -9.53
N ALA A 100 -9.52 -17.04 -10.17
CA ALA A 100 -9.07 -15.97 -11.06
C ALA A 100 -8.09 -15.02 -10.35
N ARG A 101 -7.06 -14.60 -11.10
CA ARG A 101 -6.10 -13.56 -10.69
C ARG A 101 -6.70 -12.20 -11.04
N LEU A 102 -6.57 -11.24 -10.13
CA LEU A 102 -6.95 -9.85 -10.35
C LEU A 102 -5.71 -8.97 -10.16
N ASP A 103 -5.22 -8.37 -11.24
CA ASP A 103 -4.28 -7.26 -11.15
C ASP A 103 -5.11 -5.97 -10.99
N ARG A 104 -4.94 -5.29 -9.85
CA ARG A 104 -5.86 -4.23 -9.42
C ARG A 104 -5.63 -2.96 -10.22
N PRO A 105 -6.66 -2.34 -10.82
CA PRO A 105 -6.51 -1.02 -11.40
C PRO A 105 -6.15 -0.03 -10.29
N ILE A 106 -4.99 0.61 -10.41
CA ILE A 106 -4.50 1.57 -9.41
C ILE A 106 -5.19 2.92 -9.62
N GLU A 107 -5.36 3.31 -10.88
CA GLU A 107 -6.13 4.48 -11.27
C GLU A 107 -7.63 4.20 -11.19
N GLN A 108 -8.35 5.09 -10.50
CA GLN A 108 -9.80 4.98 -10.28
C GLN A 108 -10.49 6.20 -10.88
N GLN A 109 -11.69 5.99 -11.41
CA GLN A 109 -12.51 7.10 -11.90
C GLN A 109 -12.92 7.98 -10.70
N ASP A 110 -12.90 9.30 -10.90
CA ASP A 110 -13.37 10.31 -9.95
C ASP A 110 -12.56 10.45 -8.65
N ILE A 111 -11.38 9.84 -8.56
CA ILE A 111 -10.48 9.96 -7.42
C ILE A 111 -9.03 10.08 -7.86
N ASP A 112 -8.32 11.06 -7.29
CA ASP A 112 -6.88 11.15 -7.44
C ASP A 112 -6.17 9.92 -6.88
N THR A 113 -5.26 9.38 -7.67
CA THR A 113 -4.47 8.21 -7.31
C THR A 113 -3.26 8.63 -6.50
N LEU A 114 -3.29 8.42 -5.19
CA LEU A 114 -2.17 8.70 -4.29
C LEU A 114 -1.36 7.43 -4.02
N ILE A 115 -0.05 7.48 -4.26
CA ILE A 115 0.86 6.35 -4.09
C ILE A 115 1.90 6.71 -3.04
N HIS A 116 2.15 5.80 -2.09
CA HIS A 116 3.14 6.03 -1.06
C HIS A 116 4.57 6.05 -1.66
N PRO A 117 5.48 6.95 -1.22
CA PRO A 117 6.84 7.04 -1.76
C PRO A 117 7.64 5.73 -1.74
N SER A 118 7.41 4.87 -0.75
CA SER A 118 8.06 3.54 -0.67
C SER A 118 7.78 2.64 -1.88
N VAL A 119 6.67 2.86 -2.59
CA VAL A 119 6.34 2.11 -3.82
C VAL A 119 7.32 2.47 -4.93
N LYS A 120 7.59 3.76 -5.10
CA LYS A 120 8.56 4.25 -6.08
C LYS A 120 9.96 3.79 -5.72
N GLU A 121 10.35 3.95 -4.45
CA GLU A 121 11.65 3.49 -3.94
C GLU A 121 11.89 2.01 -4.24
N ARG A 122 10.91 1.14 -3.93
CA ARG A 122 11.01 -0.28 -4.25
C ARG A 122 11.03 -0.57 -5.75
N TYR A 123 10.18 0.10 -6.54
CA TYR A 123 10.13 -0.10 -7.99
C TYR A 123 11.46 0.26 -8.69
N GLU A 124 12.10 1.34 -8.25
CA GLU A 124 13.40 1.78 -8.77
C GLU A 124 14.55 0.94 -8.22
N GLY A 125 14.49 0.52 -6.95
CA GLY A 125 15.53 -0.27 -6.29
C GLY A 125 15.51 -1.77 -6.61
N GLU A 126 14.35 -2.33 -6.99
CA GLU A 126 14.18 -3.76 -7.26
C GLU A 126 13.66 -4.00 -8.68
N PRO A 127 14.52 -4.39 -9.64
CA PRO A 127 14.12 -4.59 -11.04
C PRO A 127 13.05 -5.67 -11.25
N SER A 128 12.95 -6.65 -10.34
CA SER A 128 11.93 -7.70 -10.37
C SER A 128 10.54 -7.22 -9.93
N TYR A 129 10.43 -6.07 -9.26
CA TYR A 129 9.16 -5.55 -8.78
C TYR A 129 8.43 -4.79 -9.89
N ARG A 130 7.67 -5.52 -10.72
CA ARG A 130 6.86 -4.97 -11.83
C ARG A 130 5.39 -5.41 -11.76
N PRO A 131 4.59 -4.86 -10.82
CA PRO A 131 3.14 -5.11 -10.80
C PRO A 131 2.52 -4.59 -12.11
N PRO A 132 1.70 -5.38 -12.84
CA PRO A 132 1.29 -5.02 -14.20
C PRO A 132 0.59 -3.67 -14.32
N GLU A 133 -0.34 -3.37 -13.42
CA GLU A 133 -1.09 -2.10 -13.46
C GLU A 133 -0.23 -0.91 -13.03
N LEU A 134 0.74 -1.11 -12.13
CA LEU A 134 1.71 -0.08 -11.76
C LEU A 134 2.68 0.20 -12.91
N GLU A 135 3.23 -0.85 -13.53
CA GLU A 135 4.15 -0.73 -14.66
C GLU A 135 3.49 -0.03 -15.86
N LYS A 136 2.24 -0.38 -16.18
CA LYS A 136 1.45 0.33 -17.19
C LYS A 136 1.32 1.82 -16.87
N LEU A 137 0.99 2.16 -15.62
CA LEU A 137 0.83 3.54 -15.19
C LEU A 137 2.14 4.34 -15.26
N VAL A 138 3.24 3.74 -14.80
CA VAL A 138 4.58 4.34 -14.84
C VAL A 138 5.03 4.54 -16.29
N ASN A 139 4.82 3.57 -17.18
CA ASN A 139 5.18 3.69 -18.60
C ASN A 139 4.32 4.74 -19.33
N LEU A 140 3.06 4.89 -18.93
CA LEU A 140 2.13 5.85 -19.54
C LEU A 140 2.41 7.29 -19.11
N ARG A 141 2.62 7.55 -17.82
CA ARG A 141 2.70 8.90 -17.25
C ARG A 141 4.12 9.32 -16.82
N GLY A 142 4.94 8.35 -16.42
CA GLY A 142 6.20 8.60 -15.71
C GLY A 142 5.99 9.10 -14.28
N TRP A 143 6.97 8.84 -13.41
CA TRP A 143 6.91 9.25 -12.00
C TRP A 143 6.64 10.74 -11.75
N PRO A 144 7.19 11.71 -12.51
CA PRO A 144 6.97 13.13 -12.25
C PRO A 144 5.52 13.59 -12.41
N GLN A 145 4.69 12.85 -13.16
CA GLN A 145 3.28 13.17 -13.41
C GLN A 145 2.33 12.34 -12.53
N MET A 146 2.88 11.47 -11.67
CA MET A 146 2.12 10.66 -10.73
C MET A 146 2.11 11.33 -9.36
N ASN A 147 1.00 11.22 -8.63
CA ASN A 147 0.91 11.74 -7.28
C ASN A 147 1.58 10.75 -6.30
N VAL A 148 2.89 10.92 -6.14
CA VAL A 148 3.74 10.17 -5.21
C VAL A 148 4.19 11.11 -4.09
N GLY A 149 3.58 11.02 -2.92
CA GLY A 149 3.82 11.96 -1.81
C GLY A 149 2.83 11.79 -0.65
N MET A 150 3.01 12.59 0.42
CA MET A 150 2.16 12.59 1.63
C MET A 150 1.30 13.84 1.74
#